data_AF-A0A1H7B7L9-F1
#
_entry.id   AF-A0A1H7B7L9-F1
#
_cell.length_a   1.000
_cell.length_b   1.000
_cell.length_c   1.000
_cell.angle_alpha   90.00
_cell.angle_beta   90.00
_cell.angle_gamma   90.00
#
_symmetry.space_group_name_H-M   'P 1'
#
loop_
_entity.id
_entity.type
_entity.pdbx_description
1 polymer ?
#
loop_
_entity_poly.entity_id
_entity_poly.type
_entity_poly.pdbx_seq_one_letter_code
_entity_poly.pdbx_strand_id
1 'polypeptide(L)'
;MAASACSPAPFDTGLAESLAIQACDEADSLREVLSAYACLEKLIEPAELGDTEQVHPTRTELAALVGMVNLEMSRRLAVIDATLQSMRAELNARTTEASPAN
;
A
#
# COMPACT_ATOMS: atom_id res chain seq x y z
N MET A 1 33.35 -2.75 42.36
CA MET A 1 33.29 -3.26 40.96
C MET A 1 32.01 -2.71 40.36
N ALA A 2 32.13 -1.88 39.33
CA ALA A 2 31.01 -1.13 38.75
C ALA A 2 30.11 -2.04 37.90
N ALA A 3 28.79 -1.88 38.04
CA ALA A 3 27.79 -2.55 37.23
C ALA A 3 27.86 -2.01 35.79
N SER A 4 28.18 -2.90 34.85
CA SER A 4 28.09 -2.62 33.41
C SER A 4 26.63 -2.68 33.00
N ALA A 5 26.01 -1.51 32.81
CA ALA A 5 24.69 -1.41 32.21
C ALA A 5 24.82 -1.76 30.71
N CYS A 6 24.40 -2.97 30.34
CA CYS A 6 24.32 -3.34 28.93
C CYS A 6 23.10 -2.63 28.32
N SER A 7 23.40 -1.69 27.42
CA SER A 7 22.45 -0.85 26.70
C SER A 7 21.34 -1.67 26.00
N PRO A 8 20.08 -1.20 25.89
CA PRO A 8 19.11 -1.86 25.03
C PRO A 8 19.67 -1.91 23.61
N ALA A 9 19.58 -3.08 22.98
CA ALA A 9 20.04 -3.31 21.62
C ALA A 9 19.54 -2.20 20.70
N PRO A 10 20.36 -1.72 19.74
CA PRO A 10 19.97 -0.60 18.89
C PRO A 10 18.70 -0.99 18.15
N PHE A 11 17.66 -0.17 18.30
CA PHE A 11 16.52 -0.20 17.40
C PHE A 11 17.07 -0.22 15.97
N ASP A 12 16.66 -1.20 15.18
CA ASP A 12 17.12 -1.36 13.80
C ASP A 12 16.44 -0.29 12.95
N THR A 13 16.93 0.93 13.15
CA THR A 13 16.33 2.17 12.67
C THR A 13 16.29 2.14 11.15
N GLY A 14 17.26 1.47 10.51
CA GLY A 14 17.30 1.27 9.07
C GLY A 14 16.18 0.39 8.52
N LEU A 15 15.73 -0.63 9.26
CA LEU A 15 14.58 -1.46 8.84
C LEU A 15 13.26 -0.69 8.99
N ALA A 16 13.10 0.05 10.10
CA ALA A 16 11.92 0.88 10.31
C ALA A 16 11.84 2.01 9.25
N GLU A 17 12.98 2.61 8.92
CA GLU A 17 13.11 3.63 7.87
C GLU A 17 12.81 3.04 6.49
N SER A 18 13.32 1.86 6.15
CA SER A 18 13.02 1.22 4.86
C SER A 18 11.54 0.88 4.71
N LEU A 19 10.89 0.40 5.78
CA LEU A 19 9.46 0.09 5.78
C LEU A 19 8.61 1.35 5.70
N ALA A 20 9.02 2.45 6.34
CA ALA A 20 8.35 3.74 6.21
C ALA A 20 8.43 4.28 4.78
N ILE A 21 9.60 4.20 4.14
CA ILE A 21 9.79 4.57 2.73
C ILE A 21 8.89 3.72 1.83
N GLN A 22 8.92 2.40 2.01
CA GLN A 22 8.08 1.46 1.25
C GLN A 22 6.59 1.78 1.40
N ALA A 23 6.13 2.09 2.61
CA ALA A 23 4.74 2.47 2.87
C ALA A 23 4.36 3.81 2.20
N CYS A 24 5.30 4.76 2.12
CA CYS A 24 5.10 6.01 1.37
C CYS A 24 4.97 5.74 -0.13
N ASP A 25 5.83 4.91 -0.71
CA ASP A 25 5.78 4.54 -2.13
C ASP A 25 4.45 3.81 -2.46
N GLU A 26 4.00 2.92 -1.57
CA GLU A 26 2.72 2.24 -1.70
C GLU A 26 1.53 3.22 -1.62
N ALA A 27 1.59 4.20 -0.71
CA ALA A 27 0.56 5.23 -0.58
C ALA A 27 0.49 6.15 -1.81
N ASP A 28 1.64 6.52 -2.39
CA ASP A 28 1.69 7.30 -3.63
C ASP A 28 1.14 6.49 -4.81
N SER A 29 1.46 5.21 -4.89
CA SER A 29 0.85 4.32 -5.87
C SER A 29 -0.68 4.27 -5.72
N LEU A 30 -1.19 4.16 -4.49
CA LEU A 30 -2.65 4.19 -4.23
C LEU A 30 -3.31 5.50 -4.70
N ARG A 31 -2.62 6.64 -4.59
CA ARG A 31 -3.13 7.92 -5.11
C ARG A 31 -3.27 7.93 -6.63
N GLU A 32 -2.41 7.21 -7.37
CA GLU A 32 -2.57 7.05 -8.81
C GLU A 32 -3.83 6.27 -9.18
N VAL A 33 -4.15 5.21 -8.43
CA VAL A 33 -5.38 4.42 -8.65
C VAL A 33 -6.61 5.25 -8.31
N LEU A 34 -6.59 6.01 -7.21
CA LEU A 34 -7.68 6.94 -6.88
C LEU A 34 -7.87 7.98 -7.99
N SER A 35 -6.78 8.50 -8.56
CA SER A 35 -6.84 9.45 -9.67
C SER A 35 -7.46 8.82 -10.92
N ALA A 36 -7.13 7.57 -11.22
CA ALA A 36 -7.77 6.83 -12.30
C ALA A 36 -9.29 6.70 -12.08
N TYR A 37 -9.73 6.33 -10.87
CA TYR A 37 -11.16 6.27 -10.51
C TYR A 37 -11.86 7.63 -10.66
N ALA A 38 -11.23 8.74 -10.26
CA ALA A 38 -11.78 10.09 -10.45
C ALA A 38 -11.91 10.46 -11.93
N CYS A 39 -11.01 9.98 -12.81
CA CYS A 39 -11.17 10.13 -14.24
C CYS A 39 -12.35 9.30 -14.79
N LEU A 40 -12.60 8.10 -14.26
CA LEU A 40 -13.77 7.29 -14.64
C LEU A 40 -15.07 7.98 -14.28
N GLU A 41 -15.13 8.58 -13.09
CA GLU A 41 -16.30 9.33 -12.64
C GLU A 41 -16.67 10.44 -13.64
N LYS A 42 -15.67 11.21 -14.10
CA LYS A 42 -15.85 12.26 -15.12
C LYS A 42 -16.31 11.74 -16.50
N LEU A 43 -15.97 10.50 -16.85
CA LEU A 43 -16.43 9.87 -18.11
C LEU A 43 -17.88 9.38 -18.03
N ILE A 44 -18.40 9.18 -16.81
CA ILE A 44 -19.76 8.71 -16.55
C ILE A 44 -20.69 9.89 -16.22
N GLU A 45 -20.14 10.98 -15.69
CA GLU A 45 -20.87 12.20 -15.40
C GLU A 45 -21.52 12.76 -16.69
N PRO A 46 -22.82 13.11 -16.66
CA PRO A 46 -23.48 13.68 -17.83
C PRO A 46 -22.75 14.94 -18.30
N ALA A 47 -22.35 14.98 -19.57
CA ALA A 47 -21.63 16.12 -20.14
C ALA A 47 -22.38 17.44 -19.86
N GLU A 48 -21.68 18.42 -19.28
CA GLU A 48 -22.24 19.76 -19.07
C GLU A 48 -22.55 20.42 -20.42
N LEU A 49 -23.57 21.28 -20.43
CA LEU A 49 -23.98 22.07 -21.60
C LEU A 49 -22.84 23.02 -22.02
N GLY A 50 -21.96 22.55 -22.89
CA GLY A 50 -20.78 23.28 -23.36
C GLY A 50 -19.57 22.41 -23.66
N ASP A 51 -19.57 21.14 -23.21
CA ASP A 51 -18.49 20.21 -23.52
C ASP A 51 -18.64 19.67 -24.96
N THR A 52 -17.69 20.01 -25.82
CA THR A 52 -17.74 19.70 -27.25
C THR A 52 -17.29 18.27 -27.57
N GLU A 53 -16.59 17.60 -26.65
CA GLU A 53 -16.09 16.24 -26.80
C GLU A 53 -16.95 15.29 -25.95
N GLN A 54 -18.17 15.00 -26.40
CA GLN A 54 -19.03 14.02 -25.74
C GLN A 54 -18.42 12.61 -25.84
N VAL A 55 -17.76 12.16 -24.77
CA VAL A 55 -17.31 10.77 -24.64
C VAL A 55 -18.51 9.93 -24.19
N HIS A 56 -18.91 8.94 -24.99
CA HIS A 56 -19.98 8.00 -24.66
C HIS A 56 -19.38 6.59 -24.49
N PRO A 57 -18.80 6.27 -23.33
CA PRO A 57 -18.19 4.97 -23.12
C PRO A 57 -19.25 3.87 -23.13
N THR A 58 -18.97 2.79 -23.85
CA THR A 58 -19.82 1.60 -23.86
C THR A 58 -19.73 0.87 -22.53
N ARG A 59 -20.77 0.09 -22.21
CA ARG A 59 -20.76 -0.80 -21.03
C ARG A 59 -19.56 -1.75 -21.03
N THR A 60 -19.11 -2.18 -22.21
CA THR A 60 -17.95 -3.07 -22.36
C THR A 60 -16.64 -2.36 -22.04
N GLU A 61 -16.45 -1.13 -22.52
CA GLU A 61 -15.26 -0.32 -22.20
C GLU A 61 -15.19 -0.01 -20.69
N LEU A 62 -16.32 0.37 -20.08
CA LEU A 62 -16.41 0.56 -18.64
C LEU A 62 -16.10 -0.73 -17.87
N ALA A 63 -16.63 -1.87 -18.31
CA ALA A 63 -16.39 -3.16 -17.66
C ALA A 63 -14.92 -3.60 -17.77
N ALA A 64 -14.29 -3.40 -18.94
CA ALA A 64 -12.87 -3.69 -19.13
C ALA A 64 -11.99 -2.83 -18.21
N LEU A 65 -12.29 -1.53 -18.16
CA LEU A 65 -11.56 -0.57 -17.36
C LEU A 65 -11.69 -0.84 -15.86
N VAL A 66 -12.91 -1.03 -15.35
CA VAL A 66 -13.14 -1.44 -13.96
C VAL A 66 -12.47 -2.78 -13.66
N GLY A 67 -12.48 -3.72 -14.61
CA GLY A 67 -11.77 -4.99 -14.49
C GLY A 67 -10.27 -4.82 -14.28
N MET A 68 -9.62 -3.94 -15.05
CA MET A 68 -8.19 -3.65 -14.88
C MET A 68 -7.90 -3.00 -13.52
N VAL A 69 -8.72 -2.04 -13.09
CA VAL A 69 -8.49 -1.38 -11.81
C VAL A 69 -8.65 -2.36 -10.64
N ASN A 70 -9.67 -3.21 -10.68
CA ASN A 70 -9.88 -4.25 -9.67
C ASN A 70 -8.73 -5.26 -9.62
N LEU A 71 -8.19 -5.64 -10.79
CA LEU A 71 -7.04 -6.53 -10.88
C LEU A 71 -5.81 -5.90 -10.19
N GLU A 72 -5.52 -4.64 -10.51
CA GLU A 72 -4.36 -3.94 -9.95
C GLU A 72 -4.52 -3.68 -8.44
N MET A 73 -5.72 -3.30 -7.99
CA MET A 73 -6.03 -3.15 -6.57
C MET A 73 -5.82 -4.47 -5.81
N SER A 74 -6.28 -5.59 -6.37
CA SER A 74 -6.09 -6.92 -5.78
C SER A 74 -4.61 -7.30 -5.69
N ARG A 75 -3.84 -7.00 -6.75
CA ARG A 75 -2.38 -7.23 -6.78
C ARG A 75 -1.67 -6.44 -5.67
N ARG A 76 -2.06 -5.18 -5.46
CA ARG A 76 -1.46 -4.32 -4.43
C ARG A 76 -1.81 -4.77 -3.02
N LEU A 77 -3.07 -5.14 -2.78
CA LEU A 77 -3.46 -5.72 -1.49
C LEU A 77 -2.63 -6.96 -1.15
N ALA A 78 -2.38 -7.83 -2.12
CA ALA A 78 -1.54 -9.01 -1.91
C ALA A 78 -0.08 -8.66 -1.54
N VAL A 79 0.49 -7.59 -2.14
CA VAL A 79 1.84 -7.11 -1.78
C VAL A 79 1.85 -6.54 -0.37
N ILE A 80 0.88 -5.69 -0.02
CA ILE A 80 0.74 -5.11 1.33
C ILE A 80 0.60 -6.23 2.37
N ASP A 81 -0.27 -7.20 2.12
CA ASP A 81 -0.48 -8.35 3.02
C ASP A 81 0.81 -9.14 3.22
N ALA A 82 1.57 -9.38 2.15
CA ALA A 82 2.86 -10.07 2.24
C ALA A 82 3.88 -9.26 3.06
N THR A 83 4.00 -7.96 2.81
CA THR A 83 4.88 -7.06 3.57
C THR A 83 4.52 -7.05 5.05
N LEU A 84 3.24 -6.91 5.39
CA LEU A 84 2.77 -6.92 6.78
C LEU A 84 3.01 -8.27 7.46
N GLN A 85 2.82 -9.39 6.76
CA GLN A 85 3.14 -10.71 7.28
C GLN A 85 4.64 -10.87 7.54
N SER A 86 5.50 -10.40 6.64
CA SER A 86 6.95 -10.40 6.83
C SER A 86 7.37 -9.55 8.03
N MET A 87 6.82 -8.33 8.17
CA MET A 87 7.06 -7.49 9.34
C MET A 87 6.64 -8.19 10.65
N ARG A 88 5.47 -8.82 10.66
CA ARG A 88 4.98 -9.54 11.84
C ARG A 88 5.83 -10.75 12.19
N ALA A 89 6.29 -11.51 11.20
CA ALA A 89 7.16 -12.66 11.40
C ALA A 89 8.50 -12.23 12.02
N GLU A 90 9.11 -11.18 11.50
CA GLU A 90 10.34 -10.60 12.01
C GLU A 90 10.19 -10.11 13.46
N LEU A 91 9.10 -9.39 13.76
CA LEU A 91 8.80 -8.94 15.11
C LEU A 91 8.62 -10.13 16.07
N ASN A 92 7.88 -11.16 15.68
CA ASN A 92 7.66 -12.36 16.49
C ASN A 92 8.94 -13.16 16.75
N ALA A 93 9.82 -13.26 15.75
CA ALA A 93 11.12 -13.91 15.91
C ALA A 93 11.94 -13.20 16.99
N ARG A 94 11.95 -11.85 16.98
CA ARG A 94 12.64 -11.02 17.97
C ARG A 94 12.04 -11.14 19.38
N THR A 95 10.71 -11.24 19.52
CA THR A 95 10.09 -11.47 20.84
C THR A 95 10.40 -12.86 21.39
N THR A 96 10.60 -13.84 20.51
CA THR A 96 10.95 -15.21 20.90
C THR A 96 12.43 -15.32 21.32
N GLU A 97 13.34 -14.61 20.63
CA GLU A 97 14.75 -14.53 21.01
C GLU A 97 15.01 -13.74 22.31
N ALA A 98 14.17 -12.74 22.62
CA ALA A 98 14.24 -11.96 23.85
C ALA A 98 13.72 -12.68 25.11
N SER A 99 13.17 -13.90 24.96
CA SER A 99 12.70 -14.74 26.07
C SER A 99 13.64 -15.95 26.24
N PRO A 100 14.82 -15.81 26.86
CA PRO A 100 15.60 -16.98 27.26
C PRO A 100 14.81 -17.76 28.33
N ALA A 101 14.57 -19.03 28.05
CA ALA A 101 13.97 -19.98 28.98
C ALA A 101 14.71 -19.93 30.32
N ASN A 102 13.96 -19.69 31.38
CA ASN A 102 14.35 -19.90 32.78
C ASN A 102 14.12 -21.37 33.14
#